data_AF-A0A839XYG9-F1
#
_entry.id   AF-A0A839XYG9-F1
#
_cell.length_a   1.000
_cell.length_b   1.000
_cell.length_c   1.000
_cell.angle_alpha   90.00
_cell.angle_beta   90.00
_cell.angle_gamma   90.00
#
_symmetry.space_group_name_H-M   'P 1'
#
loop_
_entity.id
_entity.type
_entity.pdbx_description
1 polymer ?
#
loop_
_entity_poly.entity_id
_entity_poly.type
_entity_poly.pdbx_seq_one_letter_code
_entity_poly.pdbx_strand_id
1 'polypeptide(L)' 'MWLEAGIGSYTGELINVSTLSRLRVVDYQGSWRVEGFLPGETDALWLANGYDSFAAARDAMHAIAAGLTPEDP' A
#
# COMPACT_ATOMS: atom_id res chain seq x y z
N MET A 1 -1.80 -10.72 -7.56
CA MET A 1 -2.98 -9.84 -7.48
C MET A 1 -2.57 -8.46 -7.97
N TRP A 2 -3.46 -7.75 -8.67
CA TRP A 2 -3.20 -6.38 -9.10
C TRP A 2 -3.91 -5.40 -8.16
N LEU A 3 -3.20 -4.37 -7.70
CA LEU A 3 -3.76 -3.26 -6.92
C LEU A 3 -3.55 -1.96 -7.68
N GLU A 4 -4.49 -1.04 -7.54
CA GLU A 4 -4.26 0.34 -7.95
C GLU A 4 -3.26 0.98 -7.00
N ALA A 5 -2.14 1.42 -7.54
CA ALA A 5 -1.14 2.18 -6.82
C ALA A 5 -1.20 3.66 -7.21
N GLY A 6 -0.94 4.51 -6.22
CA GLY A 6 -0.68 5.92 -6.42
C GLY A 6 0.81 6.26 -6.30
N ILE A 7 1.27 7.24 -7.07
CA ILE A 7 2.57 7.91 -6.91
C ILE A 7 2.33 9.42 -6.90
N GLY A 8 2.53 10.07 -5.76
CA GLY A 8 2.32 11.51 -5.65
C GLY A 8 0.87 11.93 -5.95
N SER A 9 0.66 12.75 -6.98
CA SER A 9 -0.70 13.20 -7.39
C SER A 9 -1.41 12.23 -8.34
N TYR A 10 -0.72 11.19 -8.82
CA TYR A 10 -1.25 10.25 -9.80
C TYR A 10 -1.77 9.01 -9.11
N THR A 11 -3.05 8.71 -9.27
CA THR A 11 -3.69 7.44 -8.90
C THR A 11 -4.08 6.67 -10.17
N GLY A 12 -3.76 5.38 -10.25
CA GLY A 12 -4.33 4.50 -11.27
C GLY A 12 -3.37 3.55 -11.98
N GLU A 13 -2.12 3.38 -11.52
CA GLU A 13 -1.25 2.34 -12.08
C GLU A 13 -1.57 1.00 -11.43
N LEU A 14 -1.95 0.00 -12.22
CA LEU A 14 -2.14 -1.36 -11.72
C LEU A 14 -0.78 -2.01 -11.49
N ILE A 15 -0.49 -2.36 -10.25
CA ILE A 15 0.76 -3.01 -9.85
C ILE A 15 0.48 -4.42 -9.38
N ASN A 16 1.27 -5.37 -9.88
CA ASN A 16 1.25 -6.72 -9.37
C ASN A 16 1.96 -6.77 -8.02
N VAL A 17 1.22 -7.04 -6.96
CA VAL A 17 1.75 -7.05 -5.58
C VAL A 17 2.92 -8.02 -5.40
N SER A 18 3.00 -9.10 -6.20
CA SER A 18 4.13 -10.05 -6.13
C SER A 18 5.46 -9.46 -6.61
N THR A 19 5.45 -8.29 -7.28
CA THR A 19 6.68 -7.62 -7.71
C THR A 19 7.21 -6.66 -6.64
N LEU A 20 6.52 -6.49 -5.52
CA LEU A 20 6.97 -5.62 -4.44
C LEU A 20 8.10 -6.30 -3.65
N SER A 21 9.13 -5.54 -3.34
CA SER A 21 10.28 -5.97 -2.53
C SER A 21 10.06 -5.80 -1.03
N ARG A 22 9.24 -4.81 -0.64
CA ARG A 22 8.90 -4.50 0.74
C ARG A 22 7.58 -3.74 0.81
N LEU A 23 6.97 -3.84 1.98
CA LEU A 23 5.80 -3.06 2.38
C LEU A 23 6.12 -2.29 3.67
N ARG A 24 5.43 -1.18 3.88
CA ARG A 24 5.43 -0.48 5.17
C ARG A 24 4.11 0.24 5.41
N VAL A 25 3.82 0.50 6.68
CA VAL A 25 2.73 1.37 7.11
C VAL A 25 3.32 2.73 7.48
N VAL A 26 2.70 3.81 7.00
CA VAL A 26 3.10 5.19 7.33
C VAL A 26 1.89 6.02 7.72
N ASP A 27 2.11 6.98 8.62
CA ASP A 27 1.17 8.08 8.83
C ASP A 27 1.35 9.11 7.71
N TYR A 28 0.24 9.51 7.10
CA TYR A 28 0.17 10.55 6.12
C TYR A 28 -0.96 11.52 6.48
N GLN A 29 -0.58 12.66 7.06
CA GLN A 29 -1.50 13.74 7.42
C GLN A 29 -2.62 13.29 8.37
N GLY A 30 -2.33 12.37 9.30
CA GLY A 30 -3.31 11.85 10.26
C GLY A 30 -4.19 10.72 9.74
N SER A 31 -3.91 10.19 8.54
CA SER A 31 -4.45 8.92 8.07
C SER A 31 -3.32 7.93 7.83
N TRP A 32 -3.56 6.67 8.19
CA TRP A 32 -2.60 5.60 7.95
C TRP A 32 -2.76 5.02 6.55
N ARG A 33 -1.64 4.69 5.93
CA ARG A 33 -1.59 4.09 4.59
C ARG A 33 -0.55 3.00 4.48
N VAL A 34 -0.76 2.08 3.55
CA VAL A 34 0.20 1.05 3.17
C VAL A 34 0.95 1.50 1.93
N GLU A 35 2.27 1.46 2.02
CA GLU A 35 3.16 1.73 0.91
C GLU A 35 3.93 0.47 0.49
N GLY A 36 4.15 0.32 -0.81
CA GLY A 36 4.99 -0.71 -1.40
C GLY A 36 6.17 -0.13 -2.17
N PHE A 37 7.21 -0.96 -2.36
CA PHE A 37 8.40 -0.56 -3.12
C PHE A 37 8.76 -1.63 -4.13
N LEU A 38 9.01 -1.22 -5.37
CA LEU A 38 9.59 -2.12 -6.37
C LEU A 38 11.09 -2.35 -6.07
N PRO A 39 11.66 -3.48 -6.52
CA PRO A 39 13.08 -3.78 -6.37
C PRO A 39 13.94 -2.68 -7.00
N GLY A 40 14.83 -2.09 -6.22
CA GLY A 40 15.74 -1.03 -6.68
C GLY A 40 15.12 0.37 -6.71
N GLU A 41 13.82 0.51 -6.48
CA GLU A 41 13.15 1.80 -6.42
C GLU A 41 13.26 2.43 -5.03
N THR A 42 13.46 3.75 -5.01
CA THR A 42 13.43 4.54 -3.76
C THR A 42 12.07 5.16 -3.49
N ASP A 43 11.27 5.35 -4.54
CA ASP A 43 9.93 5.91 -4.43
C ASP A 43 8.93 4.86 -3.94
N ALA A 44 8.05 5.33 -3.06
CA ALA A 44 7.02 4.50 -2.45
C ALA A 44 5.72 4.58 -3.28
N LEU A 45 5.15 3.42 -3.58
CA LEU A 45 3.84 3.25 -4.19
C LEU A 45 2.79 3.23 -3.08
N TRP A 46 1.75 4.05 -3.17
CA TRP A 46 0.66 4.01 -2.19
C TRP A 46 -0.35 2.96 -2.62
N LEU A 47 -0.50 1.89 -1.85
CA LEU A 47 -1.31 0.71 -2.22
C LEU A 47 -2.70 0.72 -1.58
N ALA A 48 -2.80 1.28 -0.39
CA ALA A 48 -4.04 1.40 0.37
C ALA A 48 -3.92 2.60 1.32
N ASN A 49 -4.98 3.37 1.51
CA ASN A 49 -4.97 4.62 2.26
C ASN A 49 -6.32 4.84 2.96
N GLY A 50 -6.39 5.75 3.92
CA GLY A 50 -7.65 6.14 4.56
C GLY A 50 -7.89 5.47 5.91
N TYR A 51 -6.93 4.70 6.44
CA TYR A 51 -7.11 4.01 7.71
C TYR A 51 -7.05 4.98 8.88
N ASP A 52 -7.94 4.81 9.85
CA ASP A 52 -8.05 5.62 11.07
C ASP A 52 -7.01 5.23 12.14
N SER A 53 -6.39 4.06 11.99
CA SER A 53 -5.48 3.49 12.97
C SER A 53 -4.35 2.69 12.32
N PHE A 54 -3.20 2.66 13.00
CA PHE A 54 -2.05 1.87 12.58
C PHE A 54 -2.39 0.37 12.48
N ALA A 55 -3.24 -0.12 13.38
CA ALA A 55 -3.64 -1.53 13.42
C ALA A 55 -4.40 -1.92 12.15
N ALA A 56 -5.39 -1.11 11.73
CA ALA A 56 -6.15 -1.36 10.50
C ALA A 56 -5.23 -1.35 9.25
N ALA A 57 -4.34 -0.34 9.14
CA ALA A 57 -3.37 -0.28 8.04
C ALA A 57 -2.37 -1.46 8.05
N ARG A 58 -1.98 -1.93 9.23
CA ARG A 58 -1.09 -3.10 9.36
C ARG A 58 -1.79 -4.37 8.92
N ASP A 59 -3.04 -4.56 9.29
CA ASP A 59 -3.81 -5.74 8.90
C ASP A 59 -4.06 -5.73 7.37
N ALA A 60 -4.32 -4.56 6.79
CA ALA A 60 -4.34 -4.36 5.34
C ALA A 60 -2.99 -4.71 4.67
N MET A 61 -1.86 -4.28 5.26
CA MET A 61 -0.52 -4.66 4.77
C MET A 61 -0.32 -6.18 4.79
N HIS A 62 -0.79 -6.88 5.81
CA HIS A 62 -0.73 -8.34 5.87
C HIS A 62 -1.61 -9.02 4.81
N ALA A 63 -2.81 -8.49 4.54
CA ALA A 63 -3.66 -8.96 3.45
C ALA A 63 -2.96 -8.80 2.08
N ILE A 64 -2.39 -7.62 1.83
CA ILE A 64 -1.60 -7.34 0.61
C ILE A 64 -0.43 -8.31 0.49
N ALA A 65 0.34 -8.53 1.57
CA ALA A 65 1.46 -9.46 1.58
C ALA A 65 1.03 -10.91 1.30
N ALA A 66 -0.19 -11.29 1.69
CA ALA A 66 -0.79 -12.59 1.38
C ALA A 66 -1.38 -12.67 -0.04
N GLY A 67 -1.32 -11.59 -0.83
CA GLY A 67 -1.90 -11.51 -2.17
C GLY A 67 -3.43 -11.37 -2.16
N LEU A 68 -4.00 -10.88 -1.05
CA LEU A 68 -5.42 -10.63 -0.85
C LEU A 68 -5.70 -9.13 -0.96
N THR A 69 -6.91 -8.78 -1.42
CA THR A 69 -7.35 -7.39 -1.45
C THR A 69 -7.52 -6.93 0.00
N PRO A 70 -6.90 -5.81 0.42
CA PRO A 70 -7.16 -5.25 1.74
C PRO A 70 -8.64 -4.85 1.84
N GLU A 71 -9.24 -5.03 3.01
CA GLU A 71 -10.59 -4.54 3.27
C GLU A 71 -10.55 -3.00 3.29
N ASP A 72 -11.53 -2.37 2.63
CA ASP A 72 -11.65 -0.91 2.60
C ASP A 72 -11.84 -0.37 4.05
N PRO A 73 -11.16 0.74 4.42
CA PRO A 73 -11.37 1.40 5.71
C PRO A 73 -12.76 2.04 5.87
#